data_AF-A0A1M5EBE0-F1
#
_entry.id   AF-A0A1M5EBE0-F1
#
_cell.length_a   1.000
_cell.length_b   1.000
_cell.length_c   1.000
_cell.angle_alpha   90.00
_cell.angle_beta   90.00
_cell.angle_gamma   90.00
#
_symmetry.space_group_name_H-M   'P 1'
#
loop_
_entity.id
_entity.type
_entity.pdbx_description
1 polymer ?
#
loop_
_entity_poly.entity_id
_entity_poly.type
_entity_poly.pdbx_seq_one_letter_code
_entity_poly.pdbx_strand_id
1 'polypeptide(L)'
;MSLWMVRAGRHGEMESTAMEEGLVTIGWHNVKDVSKFQNRDELKKYLSDIDPDASKSKIANNAGQIYRFANEINVGDWVVLPLKTESTVKIGKITSDYKYDESQSIKGVKHYREVNWTESFPRSKFDQDLLYSLGAAMTVCEISRNNAEQRITNMVNGQSSIITRQISDEVEEDIPLDIDQFSRDQISKYIIRKFKGHGLTRIVEEILKAEGFYTRKAEKGPDGGVDILAGKGTLGFDTPKICVQVKSTESEADVSTLRELIGVLDNFNADFGLFVSWGGFKQSAQKLARQSFYKVRLWDADRLLDALFKHYEHFNDELKADLPLKRTWTLVIEDEE
;
A
#
# COMPACT_ATOMS: atom_id res chain seq x y z
N MET A 1 7.55 -19.63 -14.54
CA MET A 1 7.32 -18.89 -13.30
C MET A 1 6.14 -17.99 -13.56
N SER A 2 5.18 -18.00 -12.65
CA SER A 2 4.00 -17.13 -12.70
C SER A 2 4.13 -16.00 -11.66
N LEU A 3 3.33 -14.96 -11.84
CA LEU A 3 3.16 -13.89 -10.86
C LEU A 3 1.76 -14.00 -10.24
N TRP A 4 1.71 -14.11 -8.93
CA TRP A 4 0.47 -14.23 -8.18
C TRP A 4 0.25 -13.00 -7.30
N MET A 5 -0.96 -12.46 -7.27
CA MET A 5 -1.39 -11.54 -6.22
C MET A 5 -2.07 -12.32 -5.11
N VAL A 6 -1.61 -12.16 -3.87
CA VAL A 6 -2.25 -12.73 -2.68
C VAL A 6 -2.44 -11.61 -1.65
N ARG A 7 -3.69 -11.20 -1.41
CA ARG A 7 -4.03 -10.17 -0.40
C ARG A 7 -4.07 -10.77 1.00
N ALA A 8 -3.67 -9.96 1.98
CA ALA A 8 -3.62 -10.34 3.39
C ALA A 8 -4.83 -9.80 4.18
N GLY A 9 -6.04 -10.03 3.64
CA GLY A 9 -7.30 -9.54 4.19
C GLY A 9 -7.82 -8.25 3.52
N ARG A 10 -9.09 -7.91 3.77
CA ARG A 10 -9.78 -6.76 3.14
C ARG A 10 -9.17 -5.43 3.57
N HIS A 11 -8.79 -5.34 4.85
CA HIS A 11 -8.22 -4.15 5.46
C HIS A 11 -6.73 -4.32 5.80
N GLY A 12 -6.09 -5.39 5.33
CA GLY A 12 -4.68 -5.67 5.58
C GLY A 12 -4.41 -6.28 6.96
N GLU A 13 -5.41 -6.95 7.54
CA GLU A 13 -5.39 -7.52 8.88
C GLU A 13 -4.21 -8.49 9.10
N MET A 14 -3.78 -9.17 8.04
CA MET A 14 -2.70 -10.17 8.07
C MET A 14 -1.38 -9.65 7.48
N GLU A 15 -1.29 -8.36 7.10
CA GLU A 15 -0.06 -7.79 6.49
C GLU A 15 1.13 -7.87 7.42
N SER A 16 0.97 -7.45 8.69
CA SER A 16 2.08 -7.49 9.64
C SER A 16 2.58 -8.92 9.88
N THR A 17 1.67 -9.87 10.03
CA THR A 17 2.00 -11.30 10.22
C THR A 17 2.68 -11.89 8.98
N ALA A 18 2.18 -11.58 7.77
CA ALA A 18 2.79 -12.04 6.52
C ALA A 18 4.26 -11.62 6.42
N MET A 19 4.58 -10.40 6.86
CA MET A 19 5.92 -9.83 6.77
C MET A 19 6.84 -10.34 7.88
N GLU A 20 6.33 -10.43 9.11
CA GLU A 20 7.11 -10.88 10.28
C GLU A 20 7.42 -12.38 10.21
N GLU A 21 6.48 -13.20 9.74
CA GLU A 21 6.62 -14.66 9.65
C GLU A 21 7.11 -15.14 8.28
N GLY A 22 7.28 -14.25 7.31
CA GLY A 22 7.78 -14.61 5.97
C GLY A 22 6.84 -15.55 5.22
N LEU A 23 5.55 -15.21 5.15
CA LEU A 23 4.52 -16.06 4.55
C LEU A 23 3.46 -15.25 3.79
N VAL A 24 2.69 -15.93 2.96
CA VAL A 24 1.38 -15.47 2.47
C VAL A 24 0.29 -16.38 3.00
N THR A 25 -0.87 -15.79 3.32
CA THR A 25 -2.02 -16.48 3.91
C THR A 25 -3.32 -16.00 3.30
N ILE A 26 -4.37 -16.82 3.36
CA ILE A 26 -5.72 -16.49 2.90
C ILE A 26 -6.74 -16.60 4.04
N GLY A 27 -7.78 -15.76 4.00
CA GLY A 27 -8.71 -15.53 5.12
C GLY A 27 -9.82 -16.57 5.33
N TRP A 28 -9.81 -17.70 4.62
CA TRP A 28 -10.88 -18.71 4.71
C TRP A 28 -10.70 -19.64 5.93
N HIS A 29 -10.76 -19.09 7.14
CA HIS A 29 -10.49 -19.83 8.38
C HIS A 29 -11.46 -20.99 8.68
N ASN A 30 -12.67 -20.95 8.10
CA ASN A 30 -13.67 -22.01 8.27
C ASN A 30 -13.48 -23.17 7.29
N VAL A 31 -12.52 -23.06 6.37
CA VAL A 31 -12.22 -24.08 5.36
C VAL A 31 -11.19 -25.06 5.93
N LYS A 32 -11.46 -26.35 5.79
CA LYS A 32 -10.52 -27.41 6.15
C LYS A 32 -9.38 -27.51 5.12
N ASP A 33 -8.38 -28.31 5.46
CA ASP A 33 -7.24 -28.59 4.60
C ASP A 33 -7.63 -28.85 3.13
N VAL A 34 -7.22 -27.94 2.25
CA VAL A 34 -7.58 -27.95 0.82
C VAL A 34 -6.88 -29.08 0.07
N SER A 35 -5.75 -29.58 0.57
CA SER A 35 -5.04 -30.71 -0.04
C SER A 35 -5.85 -32.02 -0.04
N LYS A 36 -6.92 -32.08 0.76
CA LYS A 36 -7.82 -33.23 0.87
C LYS A 36 -8.89 -33.30 -0.22
N PHE A 37 -9.02 -32.27 -1.07
CA PHE A 37 -9.97 -32.26 -2.19
C PHE A 37 -9.25 -32.59 -3.49
N GLN A 38 -9.85 -33.46 -4.32
CA GLN A 38 -9.21 -33.90 -5.57
C GLN A 38 -9.32 -32.87 -6.69
N ASN A 39 -10.35 -32.03 -6.66
CA ASN A 39 -10.65 -31.08 -7.71
C ASN A 39 -11.47 -29.90 -7.18
N ARG A 40 -11.56 -28.85 -8.01
CA ARG A 40 -12.30 -27.61 -7.68
C ARG A 40 -13.78 -27.86 -7.43
N ASP A 41 -14.40 -28.86 -8.06
CA ASP A 41 -15.83 -29.13 -7.91
C ASP A 41 -16.15 -29.77 -6.55
N GLU A 42 -15.26 -30.61 -6.01
CA GLU A 42 -15.37 -31.13 -4.65
C GLU A 42 -15.25 -30.01 -3.61
N LEU A 43 -14.29 -29.10 -3.80
CA LEU A 43 -14.15 -27.93 -2.93
C LEU A 43 -15.40 -27.05 -3.01
N LYS A 44 -15.93 -26.82 -4.22
CA LYS A 44 -17.16 -26.03 -4.42
C LYS A 44 -18.37 -26.62 -3.71
N LYS A 45 -18.54 -27.95 -3.76
CA LYS A 45 -19.59 -28.66 -3.01
C LYS A 45 -19.43 -28.46 -1.51
N TYR A 46 -18.23 -28.69 -0.98
CA TYR A 46 -17.95 -28.47 0.44
C TYR A 46 -18.20 -27.02 0.88
N LEU A 47 -17.81 -26.03 0.07
CA LEU A 47 -18.09 -24.62 0.36
C LEU A 47 -19.60 -24.32 0.37
N SER A 48 -20.38 -24.98 -0.49
CA SER A 48 -21.84 -24.86 -0.48
C SER A 48 -22.47 -25.46 0.78
N ASP A 49 -21.88 -26.52 1.32
CA ASP A 49 -22.39 -27.20 2.52
C ASP A 49 -22.10 -26.39 3.80
N ILE A 50 -20.97 -25.67 3.86
CA ILE A 50 -20.61 -24.86 5.04
C ILE A 50 -21.21 -23.45 5.03
N ASP A 51 -21.62 -22.95 3.86
CA ASP A 51 -22.28 -21.64 3.71
C ASP A 51 -23.48 -21.77 2.74
N PRO A 52 -24.62 -22.34 3.21
CA PRO A 52 -25.79 -22.59 2.36
C PRO A 52 -26.50 -21.33 1.87
N ASP A 53 -26.32 -20.21 2.57
CA ASP A 53 -26.96 -18.93 2.27
C ASP A 53 -26.17 -18.14 1.19
N ALA A 54 -24.93 -18.51 0.92
CA ALA A 54 -24.12 -17.88 -0.12
C ALA A 54 -24.66 -18.11 -1.54
N SER A 55 -24.54 -17.07 -2.37
CA SER A 55 -24.88 -17.17 -3.79
C SER A 55 -23.96 -18.18 -4.51
N LYS A 56 -24.48 -18.83 -5.55
CA LYS A 56 -23.69 -19.76 -6.39
C LYS A 56 -22.45 -19.09 -7.01
N SER A 57 -22.55 -17.79 -7.31
CA SER A 57 -21.44 -17.00 -7.85
C SER A 57 -20.33 -16.83 -6.81
N LYS A 58 -20.70 -16.42 -5.59
CA LYS A 58 -19.80 -16.27 -4.44
C LYS A 58 -19.07 -17.58 -4.13
N ILE A 59 -19.80 -18.70 -4.05
CA ILE A 59 -19.20 -20.03 -3.81
C ILE A 59 -18.21 -20.40 -4.92
N ALA A 60 -18.57 -20.15 -6.18
CA ALA A 60 -17.69 -20.44 -7.31
C ALA A 60 -16.41 -19.59 -7.28
N ASN A 61 -16.53 -18.31 -6.94
CA ASN A 61 -15.42 -17.39 -6.78
C ASN A 61 -14.48 -17.85 -5.65
N ASN A 62 -15.02 -18.09 -4.45
CA ASN A 62 -14.28 -18.59 -3.30
C ASN A 62 -13.56 -19.92 -3.61
N ALA A 63 -14.25 -20.87 -4.23
CA ALA A 63 -13.65 -22.14 -4.65
C ALA A 63 -12.46 -21.92 -5.59
N GLY A 64 -12.59 -21.02 -6.56
CA GLY A 64 -11.54 -20.68 -7.50
C GLY A 64 -10.29 -20.10 -6.81
N GLN A 65 -10.47 -19.13 -5.92
CA GLN A 65 -9.36 -18.47 -5.22
C GLN A 65 -8.62 -19.42 -4.28
N ILE A 66 -9.35 -20.18 -3.46
CA ILE A 66 -8.78 -21.14 -2.51
C ILE A 66 -8.05 -22.26 -3.25
N TYR A 67 -8.65 -22.78 -4.34
CA TYR A 67 -8.05 -23.86 -5.12
C TYR A 67 -6.75 -23.41 -5.78
N ARG A 68 -6.72 -22.21 -6.39
CA ARG A 68 -5.51 -21.61 -6.97
C ARG A 68 -4.40 -21.51 -5.94
N PHE A 69 -4.71 -20.96 -4.76
CA PHE A 69 -3.74 -20.82 -3.69
C PHE A 69 -3.14 -22.16 -3.25
N ALA A 70 -3.98 -23.20 -3.10
CA ALA A 70 -3.54 -24.50 -2.63
C ALA A 70 -2.82 -25.33 -3.69
N ASN A 71 -3.24 -25.26 -4.96
CA ASN A 71 -2.82 -26.22 -5.99
C ASN A 71 -2.08 -25.62 -7.19
N GLU A 72 -2.25 -24.33 -7.49
CA GLU A 72 -1.69 -23.72 -8.71
C GLU A 72 -0.44 -22.86 -8.45
N ILE A 73 -0.33 -22.27 -7.25
CA ILE A 73 0.89 -21.55 -6.84
C ILE A 73 2.02 -22.55 -6.60
N ASN A 74 3.19 -22.34 -7.24
CA ASN A 74 4.33 -23.23 -7.14
C ASN A 74 5.53 -22.58 -6.44
N VAL A 75 6.42 -23.42 -5.89
CA VAL A 75 7.73 -22.97 -5.39
C VAL A 75 8.50 -22.30 -6.52
N GLY A 76 9.03 -21.12 -6.24
CA GLY A 76 9.76 -20.31 -7.20
C GLY A 76 8.91 -19.29 -7.97
N ASP A 77 7.58 -19.32 -7.86
CA ASP A 77 6.73 -18.26 -8.40
C ASP A 77 6.92 -16.95 -7.63
N TRP A 78 6.65 -15.83 -8.32
CA TRP A 78 6.57 -14.52 -7.69
C TRP A 78 5.20 -14.31 -7.05
N VAL A 79 5.19 -13.66 -5.90
CA VAL A 79 3.99 -13.20 -5.23
C VAL A 79 4.06 -11.70 -4.94
N VAL A 80 2.94 -11.01 -5.14
CA VAL A 80 2.74 -9.60 -4.79
C VAL A 80 1.64 -9.46 -3.76
N LEU A 81 1.90 -8.62 -2.77
CA LEU A 81 0.96 -8.24 -1.73
C LEU A 81 0.86 -6.70 -1.72
N PRO A 82 -0.15 -6.12 -2.38
CA PRO A 82 -0.43 -4.69 -2.27
C PRO A 82 -0.89 -4.37 -0.84
N LEU A 83 -0.17 -3.49 -0.15
CA LEU A 83 -0.48 -3.13 1.23
C LEU A 83 -1.64 -2.15 1.29
N LYS A 84 -2.49 -2.32 2.29
CA LYS A 84 -3.57 -1.42 2.70
C LYS A 84 -3.11 -0.52 3.85
N THR A 85 -2.13 -0.97 4.64
CA THR A 85 -1.55 -0.15 5.71
C THR A 85 -0.51 0.85 5.22
N GLU A 86 0.02 0.65 4.01
CA GLU A 86 1.02 1.49 3.38
C GLU A 86 0.77 1.59 1.88
N SER A 87 1.18 2.70 1.26
CA SER A 87 1.06 2.91 -0.20
C SER A 87 2.12 2.18 -1.03
N THR A 88 2.48 0.97 -0.62
CA THR A 88 3.52 0.17 -1.23
C THR A 88 2.99 -1.20 -1.63
N VAL A 89 3.72 -1.87 -2.52
CA VAL A 89 3.48 -3.24 -2.94
C VAL A 89 4.67 -4.06 -2.48
N LYS A 90 4.41 -5.09 -1.68
CA LYS A 90 5.41 -6.07 -1.29
C LYS A 90 5.56 -7.11 -2.39
N ILE A 91 6.80 -7.44 -2.73
CA ILE A 91 7.13 -8.50 -3.69
C ILE A 91 7.90 -9.58 -2.95
N GLY A 92 7.63 -10.85 -3.24
CA GLY A 92 8.34 -11.97 -2.64
C GLY A 92 8.35 -13.19 -3.55
N LYS A 93 9.21 -14.16 -3.22
CA LYS A 93 9.30 -15.43 -3.96
C LYS A 93 8.78 -16.56 -3.09
N ILE A 94 7.88 -17.38 -3.63
CA ILE A 94 7.34 -18.55 -2.91
C ILE A 94 8.46 -19.56 -2.67
N THR A 95 8.62 -20.00 -1.42
CA THR A 95 9.68 -20.95 -0.99
C THR A 95 9.15 -22.28 -0.49
N SER A 96 7.84 -22.44 -0.32
CA SER A 96 7.23 -23.71 0.10
C SER A 96 5.98 -24.08 -0.70
N ASP A 97 5.67 -25.37 -0.67
CA ASP A 97 4.35 -25.87 -1.02
C ASP A 97 3.28 -25.34 -0.05
N TYR A 98 2.01 -25.57 -0.39
CA TYR A 98 0.87 -25.24 0.45
C TYR A 98 0.96 -25.99 1.79
N LYS A 99 0.73 -25.25 2.88
CA LYS A 99 0.67 -25.76 4.24
C LYS A 99 -0.68 -25.44 4.88
N TYR A 100 -1.19 -26.39 5.64
CA TYR A 100 -2.36 -26.23 6.49
C TYR A 100 -1.97 -26.41 7.95
N ASP A 101 -2.24 -25.42 8.79
CA ASP A 101 -2.05 -25.50 10.24
C ASP A 101 -3.40 -25.47 10.96
N GLU A 102 -3.87 -26.65 11.34
CA GLU A 102 -5.09 -26.81 12.12
C GLU A 102 -4.97 -26.23 13.54
N SER A 103 -3.74 -26.21 14.09
CA SER A 103 -3.47 -25.75 15.44
C SER A 103 -3.43 -24.22 15.57
N GLN A 104 -3.34 -23.50 14.45
CA GLN A 104 -3.13 -22.05 14.40
C GLN A 104 -1.96 -21.60 15.29
N SER A 105 -0.81 -22.24 15.11
CA SER A 105 0.44 -21.87 15.78
C SER A 105 0.77 -20.38 15.57
N ILE A 106 0.42 -19.85 14.40
CA ILE A 106 0.39 -18.42 14.10
C ILE A 106 -1.08 -17.97 14.10
N LYS A 107 -1.39 -16.99 14.95
CA LYS A 107 -2.76 -16.49 15.12
C LYS A 107 -3.33 -15.98 13.78
N GLY A 108 -4.51 -16.48 13.40
CA GLY A 108 -5.19 -16.07 12.17
C GLY A 108 -4.60 -16.69 10.90
N VAL A 109 -3.63 -17.60 10.99
CA VAL A 109 -3.07 -18.30 9.84
C VAL A 109 -3.50 -19.76 9.90
N LYS A 110 -4.19 -20.22 8.84
CA LYS A 110 -4.51 -21.64 8.63
C LYS A 110 -3.96 -22.15 7.33
N HIS A 111 -4.19 -21.42 6.24
CA HIS A 111 -3.73 -21.77 4.90
C HIS A 111 -2.60 -20.83 4.54
N TYR A 112 -1.38 -21.34 4.39
CA TYR A 112 -0.23 -20.49 4.12
C TYR A 112 0.81 -21.14 3.21
N ARG A 113 1.69 -20.30 2.68
CA ARG A 113 2.92 -20.65 1.99
C ARG A 113 4.03 -19.74 2.48
N GLU A 114 5.23 -20.28 2.64
CA GLU A 114 6.41 -19.49 2.99
C GLU A 114 6.89 -18.68 1.79
N VAL A 115 7.38 -17.48 2.08
CA VAL A 115 7.78 -16.48 1.10
C VAL A 115 9.05 -15.80 1.57
N ASN A 116 10.01 -15.70 0.67
CA ASN A 116 11.14 -14.80 0.84
C ASN A 116 10.77 -13.41 0.30
N TRP A 117 10.44 -12.49 1.21
CA TRP A 117 10.05 -11.13 0.86
C TRP A 117 11.25 -10.25 0.48
N THR A 118 11.07 -9.39 -0.53
CA THR A 118 12.03 -8.36 -0.91
C THR A 118 11.71 -7.02 -0.22
N GLU A 119 12.38 -5.94 -0.64
CA GLU A 119 11.95 -4.59 -0.28
C GLU A 119 10.54 -4.27 -0.81
N SER A 120 9.88 -3.28 -0.22
CA SER A 120 8.57 -2.82 -0.66
C SER A 120 8.75 -1.71 -1.70
N PHE A 121 7.88 -1.68 -2.71
CA PHE A 121 7.96 -0.73 -3.81
C PHE A 121 6.77 0.22 -3.76
N PRO A 122 6.96 1.55 -3.83
CA PRO A 122 5.84 2.47 -3.91
C PRO A 122 4.99 2.19 -5.14
N ARG A 123 3.66 2.30 -5.01
CA ARG A 123 2.72 2.03 -6.11
C ARG A 123 3.02 2.84 -7.36
N SER A 124 3.58 4.03 -7.20
CA SER A 124 4.00 4.89 -8.30
C SER A 124 5.12 4.36 -9.20
N LYS A 125 5.90 3.37 -8.73
CA LYS A 125 6.94 2.69 -9.53
C LYS A 125 6.38 1.74 -10.59
N PHE A 126 5.12 1.34 -10.44
CA PHE A 126 4.46 0.41 -11.35
C PHE A 126 3.74 1.20 -12.44
N ASP A 127 3.78 0.77 -13.71
CA ASP A 127 2.98 1.46 -14.74
C ASP A 127 1.48 1.20 -14.53
N GLN A 128 0.65 1.98 -15.24
CA GLN A 128 -0.79 2.02 -14.96
C GLN A 128 -1.51 0.72 -15.29
N ASP A 129 -1.06 0.04 -16.34
CA ASP A 129 -1.56 -1.26 -16.75
C ASP A 129 -1.30 -2.33 -15.67
N LEU A 130 -0.11 -2.33 -15.07
CA LEU A 130 0.24 -3.26 -14.01
C LEU A 130 -0.50 -2.93 -12.70
N LEU A 131 -0.60 -1.64 -12.33
CA LEU A 131 -1.41 -1.23 -11.17
C LEU A 131 -2.88 -1.60 -11.34
N TYR A 132 -3.42 -1.50 -12.55
CA TYR A 132 -4.77 -1.94 -12.85
C TYR A 132 -4.91 -3.43 -12.52
N SER A 133 -4.00 -4.27 -13.01
CA SER A 133 -4.01 -5.71 -12.69
C SER A 133 -3.86 -5.99 -11.19
N LEU A 134 -3.06 -5.19 -10.46
CA LEU A 134 -2.90 -5.25 -9.00
C LEU A 134 -4.07 -4.63 -8.21
N GLY A 135 -4.97 -3.93 -8.91
CA GLY A 135 -6.20 -3.34 -8.40
C GLY A 135 -7.40 -4.29 -8.44
N ALA A 136 -7.20 -5.54 -8.88
CA ALA A 136 -8.23 -6.57 -8.86
C ALA A 136 -8.79 -6.75 -7.43
N ALA A 137 -10.11 -6.86 -7.33
CA ALA A 137 -10.82 -6.99 -6.05
C ALA A 137 -10.55 -8.34 -5.34
N MET A 138 -10.24 -9.39 -6.09
CA MET A 138 -10.02 -10.73 -5.54
C MET A 138 -8.75 -10.84 -4.69
N THR A 139 -8.77 -11.73 -3.70
CA THR A 139 -7.66 -12.07 -2.82
C THR A 139 -6.56 -12.81 -3.55
N VAL A 140 -6.88 -13.79 -4.40
CA VAL A 140 -5.90 -14.64 -5.12
C VAL A 140 -6.11 -14.55 -6.63
N CYS A 141 -5.14 -13.95 -7.33
CA CYS A 141 -5.16 -13.81 -8.80
C CYS A 141 -3.82 -14.17 -9.42
N GLU A 142 -3.84 -14.86 -10.56
CA GLU A 142 -2.67 -14.90 -11.43
C GLU A 142 -2.65 -13.62 -12.28
N ILE A 143 -1.48 -12.97 -12.36
CA ILE A 143 -1.25 -11.77 -13.15
C ILE A 143 -0.37 -12.15 -14.35
N SER A 144 -1.00 -12.58 -15.44
CA SER A 144 -0.32 -13.12 -16.63
C SER A 144 -0.14 -12.09 -17.77
N ARG A 145 -0.98 -11.05 -17.83
CA ARG A 145 -0.96 -10.04 -18.91
C ARG A 145 0.14 -8.99 -18.72
N ASN A 146 0.37 -8.16 -19.75
CA ASN A 146 1.28 -7.00 -19.72
C ASN A 146 2.75 -7.32 -19.34
N ASN A 147 3.20 -8.56 -19.60
CA ASN A 147 4.52 -9.06 -19.21
C ASN A 147 4.83 -8.82 -17.72
N ALA A 148 3.81 -8.94 -16.86
CA ALA A 148 3.89 -8.56 -15.46
C ALA A 148 5.01 -9.30 -14.72
N GLU A 149 5.14 -10.62 -14.90
CA GLU A 149 6.19 -11.43 -14.28
C GLU A 149 7.61 -10.93 -14.62
N GLN A 150 7.88 -10.67 -15.90
CA GLN A 150 9.18 -10.17 -16.35
C GLN A 150 9.46 -8.77 -15.78
N ARG A 151 8.45 -7.90 -15.74
CA ARG A 151 8.58 -6.52 -15.22
C ARG A 151 8.83 -6.51 -13.72
N ILE A 152 8.15 -7.37 -12.95
CA ILE A 152 8.42 -7.57 -11.53
C ILE A 152 9.84 -8.10 -11.32
N THR A 153 10.26 -9.11 -12.09
CA THR A 153 11.62 -9.66 -12.03
C THR A 153 12.67 -8.57 -12.28
N ASN A 154 12.49 -7.75 -13.31
CA ASN A 154 13.41 -6.66 -13.65
C ASN A 154 13.45 -5.58 -12.55
N MET A 155 12.27 -5.24 -11.99
CA MET A 155 12.14 -4.27 -10.90
C MET A 155 12.91 -4.71 -9.66
N VAL A 156 12.77 -5.98 -9.25
CA VAL A 156 13.48 -6.56 -8.10
C VAL A 156 14.98 -6.64 -8.36
N ASN A 157 15.40 -6.95 -9.59
CA ASN A 157 16.82 -7.06 -9.97
C ASN A 157 17.48 -5.69 -10.24
N GLY A 158 16.77 -4.57 -10.10
CA GLY A 158 17.29 -3.23 -10.37
C GLY A 158 17.62 -2.99 -11.86
N GLN A 159 17.06 -3.78 -12.77
CA GLN A 159 17.28 -3.64 -14.21
C GLN A 159 16.28 -2.63 -14.76
N SER A 160 16.77 -1.49 -15.28
CA SER A 160 15.92 -0.51 -15.98
C SER A 160 15.38 -1.14 -17.26
N SER A 161 14.08 -1.41 -17.29
CA SER A 161 13.40 -1.98 -18.44
C SER A 161 13.25 -0.93 -19.56
N ILE A 162 14.05 -1.08 -20.62
CA ILE A 162 13.62 -0.66 -21.97
C ILE A 162 12.73 -1.80 -22.48
N ILE A 163 11.46 -1.84 -22.07
CA ILE A 163 10.49 -2.79 -22.64
C ILE A 163 9.37 -1.99 -23.28
N THR A 164 9.30 -2.13 -24.60
CA THR A 164 8.27 -1.60 -25.48
C THR A 164 6.90 -2.01 -24.97
N ARG A 165 5.97 -1.06 -24.82
CA ARG A 165 4.54 -1.32 -24.61
C ARG A 165 4.04 -2.23 -25.74
N GLN A 166 4.00 -3.54 -25.52
CA GLN A 166 3.13 -4.41 -26.29
C GLN A 166 1.77 -4.35 -25.60
N ILE A 167 0.92 -3.46 -26.11
CA ILE A 167 -0.49 -3.43 -25.75
C ILE A 167 -1.08 -4.71 -26.36
N SER A 168 -1.30 -5.74 -25.56
CA SER A 168 -2.18 -6.84 -25.95
C SER A 168 -3.61 -6.34 -25.79
N ASP A 169 -4.35 -6.22 -26.90
CA ASP A 169 -5.77 -5.83 -26.96
C ASP A 169 -6.73 -6.91 -26.38
N GLU A 170 -6.26 -7.71 -25.44
CA GLU A 170 -7.16 -8.57 -24.67
C GLU A 170 -7.89 -7.72 -23.63
N VAL A 171 -9.13 -7.36 -23.96
CA VAL A 171 -10.10 -6.77 -23.04
C VAL A 171 -10.12 -7.59 -21.75
N GLU A 172 -10.04 -6.92 -20.60
CA GLU A 172 -10.26 -7.55 -19.30
C GLU A 172 -11.65 -8.16 -19.26
N GLU A 173 -11.73 -9.49 -19.18
CA GLU A 173 -12.97 -10.13 -18.76
C GLU A 173 -13.15 -9.88 -17.26
N ASP A 174 -14.16 -9.07 -16.92
CA ASP A 174 -14.88 -8.99 -15.64
C ASP A 174 -14.04 -9.16 -14.34
N ILE A 175 -12.88 -8.53 -14.25
CA ILE A 175 -12.24 -8.31 -12.95
C ILE A 175 -12.88 -7.05 -12.36
N PRO A 176 -13.58 -7.11 -11.22
CA PRO A 176 -14.10 -5.93 -10.56
C PRO A 176 -12.92 -5.02 -10.20
N LEU A 177 -12.87 -3.84 -10.81
CA LEU A 177 -11.85 -2.84 -10.55
C LEU A 177 -12.21 -2.07 -9.28
N ASP A 178 -11.27 -2.00 -8.34
CA ASP A 178 -11.37 -1.06 -7.22
C ASP A 178 -11.18 0.39 -7.73
N ILE A 179 -12.30 1.08 -7.99
CA ILE A 179 -12.32 2.44 -8.53
C ILE A 179 -11.59 3.43 -7.61
N ASP A 180 -11.70 3.25 -6.29
CA ASP A 180 -11.01 4.12 -5.31
C ASP A 180 -9.50 3.95 -5.44
N GLN A 181 -9.03 2.70 -5.39
CA GLN A 181 -7.61 2.39 -5.53
C GLN A 181 -7.05 2.87 -6.88
N PHE A 182 -7.78 2.65 -7.97
CA PHE A 182 -7.37 3.09 -9.30
C PHE A 182 -7.23 4.62 -9.38
N SER A 183 -8.18 5.34 -8.79
CA SER A 183 -8.16 6.81 -8.74
C SER A 183 -7.00 7.34 -7.89
N ARG A 184 -6.77 6.74 -6.72
CA ARG A 184 -5.62 7.04 -5.85
C ARG A 184 -4.29 6.84 -6.59
N ASP A 185 -4.15 5.75 -7.32
CA ASP A 185 -2.94 5.42 -8.09
C ASP A 185 -2.65 6.44 -9.20
N GLN A 186 -3.69 6.83 -9.94
CA GLN A 186 -3.61 7.88 -10.96
C GLN A 186 -3.12 9.21 -10.37
N ILE A 187 -3.72 9.63 -9.27
CA ILE A 187 -3.38 10.88 -8.57
C ILE A 187 -1.96 10.80 -8.00
N SER A 188 -1.60 9.66 -7.38
CA SER A 188 -0.27 9.40 -6.84
C SER A 188 0.83 9.56 -7.89
N LYS A 189 0.64 8.97 -9.08
CA LYS A 189 1.57 9.13 -10.21
C LYS A 189 1.66 10.55 -10.72
N TYR A 190 0.51 11.24 -10.80
CA TYR A 190 0.49 12.64 -11.22
C TYR A 190 1.30 13.51 -10.25
N ILE A 191 1.10 13.31 -8.94
CA ILE A 191 1.82 14.04 -7.89
C ILE A 191 3.33 13.79 -7.99
N ILE A 192 3.78 12.52 -8.06
CA ILE A 192 5.22 12.28 -8.21
C ILE A 192 5.78 12.89 -9.48
N ARG A 193 5.07 12.84 -10.61
CA ARG A 193 5.62 13.38 -11.86
C ARG A 193 5.74 14.90 -11.82
N LYS A 194 4.74 15.58 -11.25
CA LYS A 194 4.65 17.05 -11.29
C LYS A 194 5.26 17.74 -10.07
N PHE A 195 5.30 17.09 -8.91
CA PHE A 195 5.68 17.68 -7.62
C PHE A 195 6.98 17.07 -7.03
N LYS A 196 7.91 16.57 -7.86
CA LYS A 196 9.22 16.08 -7.39
C LYS A 196 9.99 17.17 -6.62
N GLY A 197 10.84 16.73 -5.68
CA GLY A 197 11.66 17.64 -4.89
C GLY A 197 10.80 18.45 -3.92
N HIS A 198 10.86 19.78 -4.03
CA HIS A 198 10.16 20.73 -3.14
C HIS A 198 8.66 20.86 -3.42
N GLY A 199 8.17 20.26 -4.52
CA GLY A 199 6.74 20.30 -4.85
C GLY A 199 5.89 19.60 -3.80
N LEU A 200 6.36 18.46 -3.26
CA LEU A 200 5.65 17.75 -2.20
C LEU A 200 5.55 18.58 -0.92
N THR A 201 6.61 19.33 -0.59
CA THR A 201 6.63 20.27 0.54
C THR A 201 5.54 21.34 0.40
N ARG A 202 5.29 21.83 -0.82
CA ARG A 202 4.19 22.78 -1.10
C ARG A 202 2.81 22.17 -0.80
N ILE A 203 2.58 20.91 -1.16
CA ILE A 203 1.32 20.21 -0.86
C ILE A 203 1.13 20.08 0.66
N VAL A 204 2.16 19.61 1.37
CA VAL A 204 2.11 19.44 2.83
C VAL A 204 1.88 20.78 3.54
N GLU A 205 2.54 21.85 3.08
CA GLU A 205 2.36 23.19 3.62
C GLU A 205 0.91 23.69 3.46
N GLU A 206 0.30 23.53 2.28
CA GLU A 206 -1.07 23.96 2.04
C GLU A 206 -2.10 23.13 2.84
N ILE A 207 -1.83 21.84 3.09
CA ILE A 207 -2.63 21.03 4.02
C ILE A 207 -2.59 21.63 5.42
N LEU A 208 -1.40 21.95 5.93
CA LEU A 208 -1.26 22.53 7.28
C LEU A 208 -1.93 23.90 7.38
N LYS A 209 -1.80 24.76 6.35
CA LYS A 209 -2.54 26.03 6.29
C LYS A 209 -4.05 25.82 6.31
N ALA A 210 -4.56 24.85 5.54
CA ALA A 210 -5.97 24.50 5.51
C ALA A 210 -6.47 23.90 6.84
N GLU A 211 -5.60 23.26 7.62
CA GLU A 211 -5.86 22.85 9.00
C GLU A 211 -5.78 24.03 10.00
N GLY A 212 -5.48 25.24 9.52
CA GLY A 212 -5.41 26.47 10.30
C GLY A 212 -4.09 26.64 11.04
N PHE A 213 -2.98 26.14 10.50
CA PHE A 213 -1.64 26.45 10.98
C PHE A 213 -1.05 27.64 10.23
N TYR A 214 -0.29 28.46 10.95
CA TYR A 214 0.68 29.36 10.34
C TYR A 214 1.94 28.55 10.00
N THR A 215 2.40 28.62 8.76
CA THR A 215 3.55 27.84 8.29
C THR A 215 4.69 28.73 7.82
N ARG A 216 5.93 28.25 7.97
CA ARG A 216 7.13 28.85 7.40
C ARG A 216 8.02 27.75 6.83
N LYS A 217 8.47 27.90 5.59
CA LYS A 217 9.51 27.02 5.02
C LYS A 217 10.85 27.32 5.68
N ALA A 218 11.55 26.28 6.09
CA ALA A 218 12.90 26.42 6.60
C ALA A 218 13.86 26.76 5.46
N GLU A 219 14.82 27.66 5.72
CA GLU A 219 15.90 27.92 4.78
C GLU A 219 16.87 26.74 4.78
N LYS A 220 17.55 26.50 3.65
CA LYS A 220 18.59 25.47 3.57
C LYS A 220 19.80 25.92 4.37
N GLY A 221 19.85 25.54 5.64
CA GLY A 221 20.91 25.87 6.57
C GLY A 221 21.43 24.64 7.34
N PRO A 222 22.36 24.85 8.29
CA PRO A 222 22.95 23.78 9.11
C PRO A 222 21.93 23.06 10.02
N ASP A 223 20.71 23.58 10.14
CA ASP A 223 19.67 23.11 11.07
C ASP A 223 18.98 21.79 10.63
N GLY A 224 19.55 21.10 9.64
CA GLY A 224 19.71 19.64 9.73
C GLY A 224 18.46 18.77 9.66
N GLY A 225 17.45 19.14 8.87
CA GLY A 225 16.43 18.17 8.44
C GLY A 225 14.98 18.64 8.45
N VAL A 226 14.65 19.87 8.84
CA VAL A 226 13.27 20.36 8.81
C VAL A 226 13.01 21.15 7.53
N ASP A 227 11.89 20.89 6.87
CA ASP A 227 11.44 21.59 5.66
C ASP A 227 10.36 22.64 5.96
N ILE A 228 9.48 22.36 6.95
CA ILE A 228 8.39 23.27 7.34
C ILE A 228 8.32 23.37 8.86
N LEU A 229 8.17 24.58 9.36
CA LEU A 229 7.75 24.88 10.72
C LEU A 229 6.29 25.31 10.71
N ALA A 230 5.48 24.74 11.59
CA ALA A 230 4.06 25.08 11.70
C ALA A 230 3.67 25.36 13.17
N GLY A 231 2.83 26.36 13.39
CA GLY A 231 2.30 26.71 14.71
C GLY A 231 0.88 27.25 14.61
N LYS A 232 0.16 27.32 15.74
CA LYS A 232 -1.20 27.87 15.79
C LYS A 232 -1.19 29.36 16.13
N GLY A 233 -2.37 29.97 16.03
CA GLY A 233 -2.56 31.39 16.25
C GLY A 233 -2.23 32.24 15.03
N THR A 234 -2.49 33.54 15.12
CA THR A 234 -2.34 34.48 14.00
C THR A 234 -0.89 34.64 13.55
N LEU A 235 0.06 34.52 14.47
CA LEU A 235 1.50 34.65 14.23
C LEU A 235 2.26 33.32 14.30
N GLY A 236 1.57 32.20 14.56
CA GLY A 236 2.20 30.88 14.62
C GLY A 236 2.99 30.58 15.91
N PHE A 237 2.77 31.34 16.99
CA PHE A 237 3.47 31.13 18.26
C PHE A 237 2.75 30.18 19.22
N ASP A 238 1.46 29.90 18.97
CA ASP A 238 0.66 29.05 19.85
C ASP A 238 0.96 27.58 19.57
N THR A 239 0.73 26.76 20.60
CA THR A 239 0.83 25.32 20.49
C THR A 239 -0.39 24.76 19.73
N PRO A 240 -0.24 23.62 19.02
CA PRO A 240 1.00 22.87 18.86
C PRO A 240 1.98 23.46 17.84
N LYS A 241 3.27 23.46 18.18
CA LYS A 241 4.39 23.74 17.28
C LYS A 241 4.90 22.43 16.68
N ILE A 242 4.98 22.38 15.36
CA ILE A 242 5.29 21.17 14.59
C ILE A 242 6.50 21.42 13.69
N CYS A 243 7.50 20.57 13.79
CA CYS A 243 8.58 20.46 12.80
C CYS A 243 8.22 19.38 11.78
N VAL A 244 8.30 19.71 10.50
CA VAL A 244 7.95 18.80 9.41
C VAL A 244 9.16 18.53 8.54
N GLN A 245 9.44 17.25 8.29
CA GLN A 245 10.41 16.81 7.30
C GLN A 245 9.69 16.08 6.16
N VAL A 246 10.06 16.37 4.92
CA VAL A 246 9.42 15.86 3.72
C VAL A 246 10.46 15.19 2.80
N LYS A 247 10.26 13.90 2.55
CA LYS A 247 11.02 13.13 1.55
C LYS A 247 10.13 12.75 0.38
N SER A 248 10.45 13.28 -0.81
CA SER A 248 9.76 12.99 -2.07
C SER A 248 10.38 11.83 -2.86
N THR A 249 11.34 11.12 -2.28
CA THR A 249 11.97 9.94 -2.90
C THR A 249 11.04 8.74 -2.91
N GLU A 250 11.18 7.90 -3.94
CA GLU A 250 10.45 6.62 -4.06
C GLU A 250 11.15 5.45 -3.32
N SER A 251 12.15 5.74 -2.48
CA SER A 251 12.76 4.77 -1.57
C SER A 251 12.17 4.93 -0.18
N GLU A 252 11.98 3.82 0.53
CA GLU A 252 11.54 3.83 1.92
C GLU A 252 12.50 4.66 2.80
N ALA A 253 11.92 5.51 3.66
CA ALA A 253 12.69 6.27 4.62
C ALA A 253 13.24 5.39 5.74
N ASP A 254 14.48 5.65 6.14
CA ASP A 254 15.19 4.92 7.18
C ASP A 254 14.94 5.49 8.59
N VAL A 255 15.37 4.72 9.59
CA VAL A 255 15.25 5.09 11.00
C VAL A 255 16.18 6.24 11.40
N SER A 256 17.32 6.43 10.70
CA SER A 256 18.26 7.52 10.97
C SER A 256 17.62 8.87 10.75
N THR A 257 16.92 9.04 9.63
CA THR A 257 16.21 10.30 9.32
C THR A 257 15.16 10.63 10.39
N LEU A 258 14.41 9.62 10.84
CA LEU A 258 13.43 9.83 11.91
C LEU A 258 14.09 10.24 13.23
N ARG A 259 15.25 9.65 13.57
CA ARG A 259 16.02 10.04 14.77
C ARG A 259 16.54 11.47 14.67
N GLU A 260 17.01 11.88 13.49
CA GLU A 260 17.43 13.25 13.21
C GLU A 260 16.28 14.22 13.46
N LEU A 261 15.10 13.98 12.87
CA LEU A 261 13.91 14.80 13.11
C LEU A 261 13.56 14.90 14.60
N ILE A 262 13.58 13.77 15.32
CA ILE A 262 13.29 13.74 16.77
C ILE A 262 14.31 14.59 17.54
N GLY A 263 15.60 14.52 17.20
CA GLY A 263 16.65 15.32 17.83
C GLY A 263 16.51 16.81 17.54
N VAL A 264 15.98 17.16 16.37
CA VAL A 264 15.77 18.55 15.96
C VAL A 264 14.58 19.20 16.69
N LEU A 265 13.62 18.43 17.21
CA LEU A 265 12.48 18.97 17.97
C LEU A 265 12.92 19.83 19.16
N ASP A 266 13.95 19.39 19.89
CA ASP A 266 14.46 20.11 21.06
C ASP A 266 15.16 21.42 20.64
N ASN A 267 15.86 21.43 19.49
CA ASN A 267 16.53 22.62 18.97
C ASN A 267 15.54 23.75 18.61
N PHE A 268 14.40 23.37 18.01
CA PHE A 268 13.34 24.32 17.64
C PHE A 268 12.32 24.56 18.77
N ASN A 269 12.48 23.91 19.92
CA ASN A 269 11.50 23.90 21.00
C ASN A 269 10.09 23.57 20.47
N ALA A 270 9.99 22.59 19.58
CA ALA A 270 8.76 22.14 18.96
C ALA A 270 8.10 21.05 19.82
N ASP A 271 6.77 21.04 19.84
CA ASP A 271 6.00 20.06 20.61
C ASP A 271 5.99 18.70 19.91
N PHE A 272 5.88 18.72 18.57
CA PHE A 272 5.70 17.50 17.76
C PHE A 272 6.51 17.53 16.46
N GLY A 273 6.76 16.34 15.91
CA GLY A 273 7.32 16.13 14.59
C GLY A 273 6.32 15.47 13.64
N LEU A 274 6.37 15.87 12.37
CA LEU A 274 5.69 15.18 11.28
C LEU A 274 6.73 14.77 10.23
N PHE A 275 6.89 13.47 10.03
CA PHE A 275 7.75 12.97 8.97
C PHE A 275 6.89 12.47 7.80
N VAL A 276 7.01 13.12 6.65
CA VAL A 276 6.32 12.75 5.41
C VAL A 276 7.31 12.05 4.49
N SER A 277 7.00 10.84 4.05
CA SER A 277 7.82 10.07 3.10
C SER A 277 6.94 9.45 2.03
N TRP A 278 7.10 9.91 0.79
CA TRP A 278 6.30 9.37 -0.31
C TRP A 278 6.60 7.89 -0.58
N GLY A 279 7.86 7.48 -0.45
CA GLY A 279 8.31 6.10 -0.64
C GLY A 279 7.96 5.14 0.50
N GLY A 280 7.24 5.58 1.53
CA GLY A 280 6.95 4.79 2.72
C GLY A 280 8.10 4.78 3.73
N PHE A 281 8.05 3.85 4.69
CA PHE A 281 8.98 3.79 5.83
C PHE A 281 9.40 2.36 6.13
N LYS A 282 10.70 2.16 6.40
CA LYS A 282 11.20 0.87 6.88
C LYS A 282 10.54 0.48 8.20
N GLN A 283 10.37 -0.82 8.44
CA GLN A 283 9.77 -1.36 9.67
C GLN A 283 10.47 -0.85 10.95
N SER A 284 11.80 -0.63 10.90
CA SER A 284 12.57 -0.05 12.01
C SER A 284 12.19 1.39 12.33
N ALA A 285 11.90 2.21 11.31
CA ALA A 285 11.42 3.58 11.47
C ALA A 285 9.99 3.58 12.06
N GLN A 286 9.12 2.69 11.59
CA GLN A 286 7.77 2.55 12.14
C GLN A 286 7.78 2.14 13.62
N LYS A 287 8.63 1.17 13.98
CA LYS A 287 8.79 0.74 15.38
C LYS A 287 9.22 1.91 16.28
N LEU A 288 10.16 2.72 15.83
CA LEU A 288 10.59 3.92 16.56
C LEU A 288 9.47 4.97 16.66
N ALA A 289 8.71 5.19 15.60
CA ALA A 289 7.58 6.12 15.61
C ALA A 289 6.48 5.67 16.59
N ARG A 290 6.21 4.36 16.70
CA ARG A 290 5.29 3.80 17.71
C ARG A 290 5.78 4.06 19.14
N GLN A 291 7.09 3.90 19.39
CA GLN A 291 7.68 4.24 20.70
C GLN A 291 7.63 5.74 20.99
N SER A 292 7.69 6.56 19.95
CA SER A 292 7.64 8.02 20.02
C SER A 292 6.24 8.57 19.73
N PHE A 293 5.17 7.82 20.08
CA PHE A 293 3.79 8.17 19.73
C PHE A 293 3.32 9.54 20.26
N TYR A 294 3.88 10.04 21.34
CA TYR A 294 3.53 11.38 21.83
C TYR A 294 4.39 12.50 21.24
N LYS A 295 5.36 12.17 20.38
CA LYS A 295 6.28 13.14 19.78
C LYS A 295 6.17 13.22 18.27
N VAL A 296 6.01 12.10 17.55
CA VAL A 296 6.09 12.09 16.08
C VAL A 296 4.95 11.32 15.41
N ARG A 297 4.50 11.82 14.26
CA ARG A 297 3.63 11.11 13.31
C ARG A 297 4.35 10.88 11.99
N LEU A 298 4.02 9.76 11.35
CA LEU A 298 4.48 9.41 10.00
C LEU A 298 3.33 9.54 9.02
N TRP A 299 3.56 10.22 7.91
CA TRP A 299 2.67 10.25 6.74
C TRP A 299 3.39 9.61 5.55
N ASP A 300 2.80 8.54 5.03
CA ASP A 300 3.14 7.99 3.73
C ASP A 300 2.29 8.65 2.63
N ALA A 301 2.33 8.13 1.40
CA ALA A 301 1.57 8.70 0.31
C ALA A 301 0.06 8.65 0.54
N ASP A 302 -0.49 7.58 1.12
CA ASP A 302 -1.94 7.43 1.34
C ASP A 302 -2.43 8.38 2.41
N ARG A 303 -1.73 8.49 3.55
CA ARG A 303 -2.11 9.48 4.58
C ARG A 303 -2.03 10.91 4.05
N LEU A 304 -1.04 11.19 3.22
CA LEU A 304 -0.93 12.49 2.57
C LEU A 304 -2.09 12.73 1.59
N LEU A 305 -2.48 11.73 0.79
CA LEU A 305 -3.64 11.80 -0.10
C LEU A 305 -4.94 11.98 0.67
N ASP A 306 -5.14 11.28 1.79
CA ASP A 306 -6.32 11.42 2.64
C ASP A 306 -6.43 12.85 3.19
N ALA A 307 -5.33 13.39 3.72
CA ALA A 307 -5.26 14.77 4.19
C ALA A 307 -5.49 15.78 3.05
N LEU A 308 -4.94 15.50 1.86
CA LEU A 308 -5.14 16.29 0.66
C LEU A 308 -6.62 16.33 0.27
N PHE A 309 -7.27 15.18 0.13
CA PHE A 309 -8.68 15.11 -0.29
C PHE A 309 -9.62 15.78 0.71
N LYS A 310 -9.33 15.63 2.01
CA LYS A 310 -10.09 16.28 3.07
C LYS A 310 -10.04 17.81 3.00
N HIS A 311 -8.89 18.37 2.61
CA HIS A 311 -8.65 19.81 2.64
C HIS A 311 -8.60 20.48 1.26
N TYR A 312 -8.74 19.72 0.18
CA TYR A 312 -8.56 20.17 -1.20
C TYR A 312 -9.34 21.45 -1.54
N GLU A 313 -10.59 21.56 -1.07
CA GLU A 313 -11.44 22.73 -1.32
C GLU A 313 -10.91 24.02 -0.69
N HIS A 314 -10.06 23.94 0.32
CA HIS A 314 -9.46 25.09 1.00
C HIS A 314 -8.08 25.47 0.45
N PHE A 315 -7.56 24.73 -0.53
CA PHE A 315 -6.28 25.07 -1.16
C PHE A 315 -6.38 26.33 -2.02
N ASN A 316 -5.26 27.02 -2.15
CA ASN A 316 -5.15 28.18 -3.04
C ASN A 316 -5.34 27.79 -4.53
N ASP A 317 -5.75 28.76 -5.33
CA ASP A 317 -6.08 28.55 -6.75
C ASP A 317 -4.87 28.09 -7.57
N GLU A 318 -3.66 28.53 -7.20
CA GLU A 318 -2.42 28.12 -7.88
C GLU A 318 -2.18 26.61 -7.70
N LEU A 319 -2.37 26.08 -6.48
CA LEU A 319 -2.19 24.65 -6.21
C LEU A 319 -3.31 23.82 -6.82
N LYS A 320 -4.55 24.32 -6.83
CA LYS A 320 -5.67 23.66 -7.53
C LYS A 320 -5.47 23.61 -9.05
N ALA A 321 -4.93 24.67 -9.65
CA ALA A 321 -4.56 24.68 -11.06
C ALA A 321 -3.44 23.67 -11.34
N ASP A 322 -2.49 23.52 -10.41
CA ASP A 322 -1.42 22.55 -10.54
C ASP A 322 -1.86 21.10 -10.29
N LEU A 323 -2.85 20.88 -9.43
CA LEU A 323 -3.41 19.58 -9.09
C LEU A 323 -4.93 19.62 -9.27
N PRO A 324 -5.44 19.52 -10.52
CA PRO A 324 -6.87 19.69 -10.81
C PRO A 324 -7.65 18.41 -10.51
N LEU A 325 -8.14 18.29 -9.28
CA LEU A 325 -8.98 17.17 -8.84
C LEU A 325 -10.44 17.53 -8.93
N LYS A 326 -11.27 16.52 -9.21
CA LYS A 326 -12.72 16.64 -9.24
C LYS A 326 -13.34 15.56 -8.37
N ARG A 327 -14.24 15.95 -7.47
CA ARG A 327 -15.01 15.01 -6.65
C ARG A 327 -16.14 14.39 -7.49
N THR A 328 -16.22 13.07 -7.49
CA THR A 328 -17.28 12.29 -8.13
C THR A 328 -17.87 11.29 -7.13
N TRP A 329 -19.13 10.92 -7.31
CA TRP A 329 -19.80 9.89 -6.52
C TRP A 329 -20.13 8.71 -7.45
N THR A 330 -19.80 7.50 -7.00
CA THR A 330 -20.16 6.24 -7.68
C THR A 330 -20.69 5.27 -6.64
N LEU A 331 -21.50 4.30 -7.06
CA LEU A 331 -21.87 3.18 -6.21
C LEU A 331 -20.64 2.28 -6.02
N VAL A 332 -20.34 1.96 -4.76
CA VAL A 332 -19.39 0.91 -4.43
C VAL A 332 -20.15 -0.41 -4.53
N ILE A 333 -19.76 -1.23 -5.50
CA ILE A 333 -20.28 -2.59 -5.63
C ILE A 333 -19.41 -3.43 -4.71
N GLU A 334 -19.86 -3.65 -3.47
CA GLU A 334 -19.22 -4.59 -2.56
C GLU A 334 -19.71 -6.01 -2.92
N ASP A 335 -18.79 -6.95 -3.13
CA ASP A 335 -19.15 -8.36 -3.16
C ASP A 335 -19.60 -8.74 -1.73
N GLU A 336 -20.89 -9.01 -1.56
CA GLU A 336 -21.45 -9.49 -0.28
C GLU A 336 -20.71 -10.76 0.16
N GLU A 337 -20.14 -10.68 1.36
CA GLU A 337 -19.18 -11.63 1.92
C GLU A 337 -19.77 -12.97 2.30
#